data_AF-A0A819J2I6-F1
#
_entry.id   AF-A0A819J2I6-F1
#
_cell.length_a   1.000
_cell.length_b   1.000
_cell.length_c   1.000
_cell.angle_alpha   90.00
_cell.angle_beta   90.00
_cell.angle_gamma   90.00
#
_symmetry.space_group_name_H-M   'P 1'
#
loop_
_entity.id
_entity.type
_entity.pdbx_description
1 polymer ?
#
loop_
_entity_poly.entity_id
_entity_poly.type
_entity_poly.pdbx_seq_one_letter_code
_entity_poly.pdbx_strand_id
1 'polypeptide(L)'
;LFTIEAQTTRNAIMAYFKNFWNKLNVLAIILFFVGVALRYIPTSQCFCAAYIVLSVDLGIWFIRSLHLFAAVKRLGLKLVMIGEMVHDLKFFMLMFFVFILAFGVPFYGLVHGVQKFSRHLPHNYEPNGYAASILLVAYMTIVSILLVNLLIAMFSDTFDRLQSNTDRIWKFQRYSLVCEYLSRPSLPPPLIFFSHLWRLTLSTLARCCKSQCIQTKYQQHLNRIKYKISLDDKSATNIEIAEDALGDELYYNFLKLAEKVSDDTNLDEERV
;
A
#
# COMPACT_ATOMS: atom_id res chain seq x y z
N LEU A 1 -18.27 -1.91 -13.29
CA LEU A 1 -19.71 -1.67 -13.53
C LEU A 1 -20.57 -1.84 -12.25
N PHE A 2 -20.07 -1.55 -11.05
CA PHE A 2 -20.90 -1.48 -9.84
C PHE A 2 -20.21 -0.51 -8.88
N THR A 3 -20.89 0.57 -8.47
CA THR A 3 -20.66 1.47 -7.30
C THR A 3 -21.10 2.92 -7.52
N ILE A 4 -21.54 3.33 -8.73
CA ILE A 4 -21.95 4.73 -8.99
C ILE A 4 -23.48 4.89 -8.98
N GLU A 5 -24.22 3.96 -8.38
CA GLU A 5 -25.61 4.19 -8.00
C GLU A 5 -25.67 4.59 -6.53
N ALA A 6 -25.86 5.90 -6.32
CA ALA A 6 -26.37 6.52 -5.09
C ALA A 6 -25.82 5.95 -3.76
N GLN A 7 -24.50 5.89 -3.58
CA GLN A 7 -23.97 5.61 -2.26
C GLN A 7 -24.24 6.81 -1.35
N THR A 8 -25.10 6.65 -0.35
CA THR A 8 -25.36 7.62 0.72
C THR A 8 -24.02 8.19 1.21
N THR A 9 -23.90 9.50 1.44
CA THR A 9 -22.63 10.16 1.80
C THR A 9 -21.87 9.43 2.91
N ARG A 10 -22.60 8.90 3.90
CA ARG A 10 -22.06 8.05 4.97
C ARG A 10 -21.38 6.77 4.47
N ASN A 11 -21.99 6.07 3.54
CA ASN A 11 -21.45 4.82 2.97
C ASN A 11 -20.20 5.10 2.14
N ALA A 12 -20.13 6.24 1.45
CA ALA A 12 -18.95 6.67 0.72
C ALA A 12 -17.78 7.01 1.68
N ILE A 13 -18.09 7.70 2.79
CA ILE A 13 -17.10 8.00 3.84
C ILE A 13 -16.58 6.71 4.49
N MET A 14 -17.47 5.78 4.83
CA MET A 14 -17.07 4.48 5.41
C MET A 14 -16.20 3.67 4.44
N ALA A 15 -16.52 3.68 3.15
CA ALA A 15 -15.69 3.05 2.13
C ALA A 15 -14.31 3.73 2.02
N TYR A 16 -14.26 5.07 2.07
CA TYR A 16 -13.01 5.83 2.01
C TYR A 16 -12.06 5.47 3.16
N PHE A 17 -12.58 5.37 4.38
CA PHE A 17 -11.79 5.02 5.57
C PHE A 17 -11.40 3.55 5.64
N LYS A 18 -11.89 2.66 4.77
CA LYS A 18 -11.43 1.26 4.75
C LYS A 18 -9.98 1.15 4.23
N ASN A 19 -9.57 2.03 3.32
CA ASN A 19 -8.25 2.00 2.70
C ASN A 19 -7.17 2.54 3.64
N PHE A 20 -6.10 1.75 3.84
CA PHE A 20 -4.96 2.12 4.69
C PHE A 20 -4.31 3.46 4.26
N TRP A 21 -4.07 3.62 2.97
CA TRP A 21 -3.48 4.85 2.41
C TRP A 21 -4.33 6.10 2.67
N ASN A 22 -5.66 5.96 2.67
CA ASN A 22 -6.56 7.07 2.95
C ASN A 22 -6.52 7.46 4.42
N LYS A 23 -6.48 6.48 5.33
CA LYS A 23 -6.27 6.74 6.77
C LYS A 23 -4.95 7.47 7.01
N LEU A 24 -3.87 7.02 6.36
CA LEU A 24 -2.54 7.64 6.48
C LEU A 24 -2.53 9.09 5.96
N ASN A 25 -3.21 9.37 4.84
CA ASN A 25 -3.33 10.73 4.32
C ASN A 25 -4.11 11.65 5.27
N VAL A 26 -5.22 11.17 5.85
CA VAL A 26 -6.00 11.94 6.83
C VAL A 26 -5.17 12.22 8.07
N LEU A 27 -4.41 11.24 8.56
CA LEU A 27 -3.51 11.40 9.68
C LEU A 27 -2.42 12.46 9.39
N ALA A 28 -1.79 12.40 8.21
CA ALA A 28 -0.79 13.39 7.80
C ALA A 28 -1.39 14.81 7.76
N ILE A 29 -2.57 14.98 7.15
CA ILE A 29 -3.22 16.29 7.09
C ILE A 29 -3.51 16.83 8.49
N ILE A 30 -3.99 15.99 9.41
CA ILE A 30 -4.24 16.39 10.81
C ILE A 30 -2.93 16.79 11.49
N LEU A 31 -1.88 15.98 11.38
CA LEU A 31 -0.57 16.26 11.97
C LEU A 31 0.05 17.55 11.43
N PHE A 32 -0.11 17.82 10.13
CA PHE A 32 0.31 19.08 9.51
C PHE A 32 -0.36 20.29 10.16
N PHE A 33 -1.69 20.28 10.30
CA PHE A 33 -2.41 21.38 10.93
C PHE A 33 -2.07 21.53 12.42
N VAL A 34 -1.87 20.42 13.14
CA VAL A 34 -1.42 20.46 14.54
C VAL A 34 -0.01 21.06 14.65
N GLY A 35 0.92 20.66 13.79
CA GLY A 35 2.28 21.21 13.75
C GLY A 35 2.29 22.71 13.42
N VAL A 36 1.44 23.14 12.49
CA VAL A 36 1.25 24.56 12.15
C VAL A 36 0.61 25.33 13.31
N ALA A 37 -0.42 24.79 13.96
CA ALA A 37 -1.07 25.42 15.11
C ALA A 37 -0.08 25.60 16.28
N LEU A 38 0.73 24.58 16.59
CA LEU A 38 1.78 24.64 17.60
C LEU A 38 2.82 25.73 17.31
N ARG A 39 3.05 26.04 16.02
CA ARG A 39 3.98 27.10 15.60
C ARG A 39 3.46 28.52 15.87
N TYR A 40 2.14 28.72 15.93
CA TYR A 40 1.56 30.04 16.21
C TYR A 40 1.51 30.38 17.71
N ILE A 41 1.76 29.40 18.59
CA ILE A 41 1.78 29.62 20.04
C ILE A 41 3.17 30.15 20.44
N PRO A 42 3.29 31.34 21.06
CA PRO A 42 4.56 31.98 21.38
C PRO A 42 5.23 31.39 22.63
N THR A 43 5.40 30.07 22.68
CA THR A 43 6.04 29.33 23.79
C THR A 43 7.24 28.54 23.26
N SER A 44 8.40 28.65 23.90
CA SER A 44 9.66 28.00 23.45
C SER A 44 9.53 26.47 23.28
N GLN A 45 8.83 25.81 24.19
CA GLN A 45 8.56 24.36 24.11
C GLN A 45 7.65 24.00 22.93
N CYS A 46 6.67 24.84 22.60
CA CYS A 46 5.77 24.63 21.46
C CYS A 46 6.51 24.75 20.14
N PHE A 47 7.51 25.63 20.03
CA PHE A 47 8.38 25.69 18.85
C PHE A 47 9.16 24.39 18.65
N CYS A 48 9.85 23.89 19.68
CA CYS A 48 10.57 22.61 19.59
C CYS A 48 9.63 21.46 19.22
N ALA A 49 8.45 21.38 19.84
CA ALA A 49 7.44 20.38 19.52
C ALA A 49 6.97 20.50 18.06
N ALA A 50 6.72 21.71 17.55
CA ALA A 50 6.29 21.92 16.17
C ALA A 50 7.32 21.41 15.15
N TYR A 51 8.61 21.62 15.37
CA TYR A 51 9.67 21.08 14.49
C TYR A 51 9.69 19.55 14.47
N ILE A 52 9.50 18.91 15.62
CA ILE A 52 9.44 17.44 15.72
C ILE A 52 8.18 16.91 15.01
N VAL A 53 7.03 17.54 15.23
CA VAL A 53 5.77 17.12 14.59
C VAL A 53 5.86 17.28 13.07
N LEU A 54 6.38 18.40 12.57
CA LEU A 54 6.52 18.66 11.14
C LEU A 54 7.58 17.78 10.48
N SER A 55 8.65 17.39 11.19
CA SER A 55 9.65 16.46 10.64
C SER A 55 9.07 15.05 10.49
N VAL A 56 8.27 14.60 11.45
CA VAL A 56 7.52 13.33 11.36
C VAL A 56 6.48 13.39 10.24
N ASP A 57 5.73 14.49 10.11
CA ASP A 57 4.75 14.70 9.04
C ASP A 57 5.40 14.58 7.65
N LEU A 58 6.56 15.21 7.45
CA LEU A 58 7.32 15.09 6.20
C LEU A 58 7.69 13.63 5.89
N GLY A 59 8.05 12.84 6.91
CA GLY A 59 8.28 11.40 6.76
C GLY A 59 7.05 10.65 6.24
N ILE A 60 5.85 10.96 6.76
CA ILE A 60 4.59 10.36 6.29
C ILE A 60 4.30 10.74 4.84
N TRP A 61 4.55 11.99 4.44
CA TRP A 61 4.42 12.43 3.05
C TRP A 61 5.40 11.72 2.11
N PHE A 62 6.62 11.43 2.56
CA PHE A 62 7.55 10.60 1.79
C PHE A 62 7.03 9.16 1.63
N ILE A 63 6.52 8.53 2.69
CA ILE A 63 5.88 7.20 2.56
C ILE A 63 4.72 7.25 1.56
N ARG A 64 3.91 8.31 1.57
CA ARG A 64 2.83 8.50 0.61
C ARG A 64 3.35 8.62 -0.83
N SER A 65 4.49 9.27 -1.03
CA SER A 65 5.12 9.40 -2.35
C SER A 65 5.46 8.04 -2.99
N LEU A 66 5.74 6.99 -2.20
CA LEU A 66 5.98 5.64 -2.71
C LEU A 66 4.80 5.09 -3.53
N HIS A 67 3.57 5.47 -3.20
CA HIS A 67 2.39 5.07 -3.96
C HIS A 67 2.34 5.68 -5.36
N LEU A 68 3.02 6.81 -5.60
CA LEU A 68 3.18 7.35 -6.96
C LEU A 68 4.11 6.46 -7.78
N PHE A 69 5.19 5.96 -7.17
CA PHE A 69 6.10 5.02 -7.82
C PHE A 69 5.44 3.67 -8.13
N ALA A 70 4.35 3.31 -7.45
CA ALA A 70 3.57 2.11 -7.76
C ALA A 70 2.95 2.14 -9.18
N ALA A 71 2.71 3.33 -9.74
CA ALA A 71 2.20 3.50 -11.10
C ALA A 71 3.28 3.23 -12.18
N VAL A 72 4.56 3.32 -11.83
CA VAL A 72 5.69 3.13 -12.76
C VAL A 72 5.92 1.63 -12.97
N LYS A 73 5.95 1.16 -14.22
CA LYS A 73 6.05 -0.28 -14.56
C LYS A 73 7.20 -1.02 -13.88
N ARG A 74 8.39 -0.40 -13.81
CA ARG A 74 9.59 -1.04 -13.27
C ARG A 74 9.62 -1.08 -11.73
N LEU A 75 9.09 -0.05 -11.09
CA LEU A 75 9.13 0.12 -9.62
C LEU A 75 7.88 -0.43 -8.95
N GLY A 76 6.74 -0.32 -9.61
CA GLY A 76 5.46 -0.75 -9.08
C GLY A 76 5.39 -2.24 -8.84
N LEU A 77 5.92 -3.07 -9.73
CA LEU A 77 5.98 -4.50 -9.51
C LEU A 77 6.71 -4.85 -8.21
N LYS A 78 7.89 -4.26 -8.01
CA LYS A 78 8.71 -4.47 -6.81
C LYS A 78 8.02 -3.94 -5.54
N LEU A 79 7.37 -2.79 -5.62
CA LEU A 79 6.61 -2.21 -4.50
C LEU A 79 5.43 -3.09 -4.07
N VAL A 80 4.74 -3.72 -5.02
CA VAL A 80 3.68 -4.67 -4.73
C VAL A 80 4.24 -5.91 -4.03
N MET A 81 5.38 -6.44 -4.49
CA MET A 81 6.05 -7.57 -3.81
C MET A 81 6.43 -7.21 -2.37
N ILE A 82 7.06 -6.04 -2.17
CA ILE A 82 7.41 -5.56 -0.82
C ILE A 82 6.17 -5.43 0.06
N GLY A 83 5.06 -4.89 -0.49
CA GLY A 83 3.81 -4.71 0.24
C GLY A 83 3.21 -6.02 0.74
N GLU A 84 3.25 -7.07 -0.07
CA GLU A 84 2.79 -8.41 0.33
C GLU A 84 3.73 -9.06 1.36
N MET A 85 5.04 -8.89 1.22
CA MET A 85 6.03 -9.38 2.19
C MET A 85 5.90 -8.75 3.59
N VAL A 86 5.27 -7.58 3.71
CA VAL A 86 4.99 -6.96 5.03
C VAL A 86 4.05 -7.85 5.86
N HIS A 87 3.21 -8.68 5.24
CA HIS A 87 2.39 -9.63 6.00
C HIS A 87 3.26 -10.62 6.77
N ASP A 88 4.29 -11.17 6.13
CA ASP A 88 5.21 -12.13 6.75
C ASP A 88 6.12 -11.44 7.77
N LEU A 89 6.44 -10.16 7.54
CA LEU A 89 7.16 -9.32 8.51
C LEU A 89 6.40 -9.21 9.84
N LYS A 90 5.07 -9.25 9.86
CA LYS A 90 4.30 -9.19 11.12
C LYS A 90 4.59 -10.38 12.03
N PHE A 91 4.69 -11.59 11.47
CA PHE A 91 5.04 -12.79 12.23
C PHE A 91 6.51 -12.76 12.67
N PHE A 92 7.41 -12.27 11.82
CA PHE A 92 8.80 -12.06 12.18
C PHE A 92 8.96 -11.08 13.35
N MET A 93 8.23 -9.97 13.35
CA MET A 93 8.27 -8.99 14.44
C MET A 93 7.81 -9.57 15.78
N LEU A 94 6.86 -10.52 15.78
CA LEU A 94 6.47 -11.25 16.98
C LEU A 94 7.63 -12.11 17.51
N MET A 95 8.29 -12.85 16.62
CA MET A 95 9.46 -13.65 17.00
C MET A 95 10.61 -12.77 17.53
N PHE A 96 10.89 -11.64 16.86
CA PHE A 96 11.88 -10.66 17.30
C PHE A 96 11.58 -10.11 18.69
N PHE A 97 10.31 -9.79 18.97
CA PHE A 97 9.88 -9.34 20.29
C PHE A 97 10.15 -10.38 21.38
N VAL A 98 9.90 -11.68 21.11
CA VAL A 98 10.22 -12.77 22.04
C VAL A 98 11.72 -12.83 22.32
N PHE A 99 12.58 -12.73 21.29
CA PHE A 99 14.02 -12.69 21.49
C PHE A 99 14.44 -11.52 22.38
N ILE A 100 13.93 -10.31 22.11
CA ILE A 100 14.21 -9.12 22.92
C ILE A 100 13.83 -9.35 24.39
N LEU A 101 12.65 -9.89 24.68
CA LEU A 101 12.23 -10.14 26.05
C LEU A 101 13.08 -11.22 26.74
N ALA A 102 13.40 -12.30 26.03
CA ALA A 102 14.19 -13.41 26.55
C ALA A 102 15.57 -12.98 27.05
N PHE A 103 16.17 -11.97 26.41
CA PHE A 103 17.45 -11.39 26.84
C PHE A 103 17.28 -10.15 27.72
N GLY A 104 16.35 -9.28 27.39
CA GLY A 104 16.15 -8.00 28.06
C GLY A 104 15.81 -8.14 29.53
N VAL A 105 14.98 -9.13 29.91
CA VAL A 105 14.60 -9.35 31.31
C VAL A 105 15.79 -9.83 32.16
N PRO A 106 16.54 -10.90 31.77
CA PRO A 106 17.75 -11.30 32.50
C PRO A 106 18.85 -10.23 32.48
N PHE A 107 19.07 -9.55 31.36
CA PHE A 107 20.10 -8.52 31.23
C PHE A 107 19.82 -7.32 32.15
N TYR A 108 18.56 -6.86 32.22
CA TYR A 108 18.14 -5.82 33.15
C TYR A 108 18.40 -6.22 34.60
N GLY A 109 18.12 -7.48 34.95
CA GLY A 109 18.41 -8.06 36.26
C GLY A 109 19.90 -8.18 36.56
N LEU A 110 20.74 -8.52 35.58
CA LEU A 110 22.20 -8.61 35.75
C LEU A 110 22.83 -7.25 36.03
N VAL A 111 22.36 -6.20 35.34
CA VAL A 111 22.88 -4.84 35.47
C VAL A 111 22.41 -4.18 36.78
N HIS A 112 21.12 -4.30 37.12
CA HIS A 112 20.54 -3.58 38.28
C HIS A 112 20.37 -4.44 39.54
N GLY A 113 20.34 -5.77 39.41
CA GLY A 113 20.06 -6.69 40.51
C GLY A 113 21.18 -6.73 41.55
N VAL A 114 22.45 -6.55 41.13
CA VAL A 114 23.58 -6.55 42.06
C VAL A 114 23.65 -5.25 42.89
N GLN A 115 23.14 -4.15 42.36
CA GLN A 115 23.15 -2.86 43.06
C GLN A 115 22.30 -2.86 44.35
N LYS A 116 21.21 -3.66 44.41
CA LYS A 116 20.33 -3.72 45.60
C LYS A 116 20.88 -4.56 46.76
N PHE A 117 21.69 -5.59 46.48
CA PHE A 117 22.23 -6.48 47.52
C PHE A 117 23.51 -5.92 48.17
N SER A 118 24.14 -4.94 47.54
CA SER A 118 25.51 -4.51 47.84
C SER A 118 25.58 -3.11 48.47
N ARG A 119 24.71 -2.78 49.43
CA ARG A 119 24.71 -1.47 50.13
C ARG A 119 25.98 -1.16 50.94
N HIS A 120 26.94 -2.08 51.04
CA HIS A 120 28.12 -1.95 51.92
C HIS A 120 29.47 -2.05 51.18
N LEU A 121 29.47 -2.04 49.84
CA LEU A 121 30.71 -2.06 49.05
C LEU A 121 31.03 -0.67 48.48
N PRO A 122 32.32 -0.31 48.34
CA PRO A 122 32.74 1.01 47.85
C PRO A 122 32.18 1.27 46.45
N HIS A 123 31.83 2.53 46.20
CA HIS A 123 31.05 3.04 45.05
C HIS A 123 31.68 2.80 43.66
N ASN A 124 32.86 2.18 43.59
CA ASN A 124 33.68 1.99 42.38
C ASN A 124 33.84 0.53 41.95
N TYR A 125 33.08 -0.41 42.53
CA TYR A 125 33.09 -1.80 42.10
C TYR A 125 31.91 -2.07 41.16
N GLU A 126 32.16 -2.26 39.86
CA GLU A 126 31.21 -2.81 38.89
C GLU A 126 31.45 -4.33 38.77
N PRO A 127 30.87 -5.17 39.64
CA PRO A 127 31.15 -6.61 39.68
C PRO A 127 30.84 -7.34 38.36
N ASN A 128 29.96 -6.78 37.53
CA ASN A 128 29.45 -7.44 36.31
C ASN A 128 29.57 -6.59 35.04
N GLY A 129 30.26 -5.44 35.05
CA GLY A 129 30.26 -4.51 33.91
C GLY A 129 30.82 -5.15 32.62
N TYR A 130 31.98 -5.81 32.73
CA TYR A 130 32.59 -6.54 31.62
C TYR A 130 31.77 -7.76 31.19
N ALA A 131 31.25 -8.53 32.16
CA ALA A 131 30.45 -9.72 31.88
C ALA A 131 29.13 -9.37 31.15
N ALA A 132 28.44 -8.32 31.59
CA ALA A 132 27.23 -7.81 30.95
C ALA A 132 27.54 -7.27 29.54
N SER A 133 28.62 -6.51 29.39
CA SER A 133 29.04 -5.99 28.08
C SER A 133 29.38 -7.11 27.09
N ILE A 134 30.14 -8.12 27.52
CA ILE A 134 30.48 -9.29 26.69
C ILE A 134 29.22 -10.08 26.32
N LEU A 135 28.33 -10.33 27.29
CA LEU A 135 27.07 -11.03 27.07
C LEU A 135 26.17 -10.28 26.07
N LEU A 136 26.09 -8.95 26.15
CA LEU A 136 25.35 -8.11 25.21
C LEU A 136 25.92 -8.21 23.79
N VAL A 137 27.23 -8.10 23.63
CA VAL A 137 27.88 -8.19 22.32
C VAL A 137 27.68 -9.58 21.71
N ALA A 138 27.87 -10.64 22.50
CA ALA A 138 27.64 -12.01 22.05
C ALA A 138 26.18 -12.23 21.64
N TYR A 139 25.23 -11.78 22.46
CA TYR A 139 23.81 -11.88 22.18
C TYR A 139 23.40 -11.11 20.92
N MET A 140 23.79 -9.84 20.79
CA MET A 140 23.48 -9.01 19.62
C MET A 140 24.07 -9.62 18.34
N THR A 141 25.25 -10.24 18.43
CA THR A 141 25.88 -10.93 17.28
C THR A 141 25.12 -12.20 16.90
N ILE A 142 24.83 -13.09 17.86
CA ILE A 142 24.11 -14.34 17.59
C ILE A 142 22.71 -14.06 17.03
N VAL A 143 21.97 -13.16 17.68
CA VAL A 143 20.60 -12.84 17.29
C VAL A 143 20.56 -12.11 15.95
N SER A 144 21.49 -11.18 15.67
CA SER A 144 21.52 -10.54 14.34
C SER A 144 21.82 -11.54 13.22
N ILE A 145 22.78 -12.46 13.40
CA ILE A 145 23.07 -13.51 12.43
C ILE A 145 21.84 -14.41 12.23
N LEU A 146 21.22 -14.89 13.31
CA LEU A 146 20.06 -15.77 13.23
C LEU A 146 18.86 -15.07 12.56
N LEU A 147 18.53 -13.87 13.01
CA LEU A 147 17.35 -13.13 12.54
C LEU A 147 17.49 -12.69 11.08
N VAL A 148 18.66 -12.21 10.67
CA VAL A 148 18.88 -11.81 9.28
C VAL A 148 18.80 -13.01 8.35
N ASN A 149 19.42 -14.14 8.71
CA ASN A 149 19.37 -15.36 7.89
C ASN A 149 17.95 -15.91 7.79
N LEU A 150 17.19 -15.90 8.88
CA LEU A 150 15.79 -16.32 8.89
C LEU A 150 14.90 -15.36 8.10
N LEU A 151 15.12 -14.05 8.20
CA LEU A 151 14.37 -13.05 7.44
C LEU A 151 14.62 -13.19 5.94
N ILE A 152 15.89 -13.39 5.53
CA ILE A 152 16.25 -13.65 4.13
C ILE A 152 15.54 -14.92 3.63
N ALA A 153 15.55 -16.00 4.42
CA ALA A 153 14.89 -17.24 4.05
C ALA A 153 13.37 -17.07 3.84
N MET A 154 12.67 -16.39 4.75
CA MET A 154 11.22 -16.13 4.62
C MET A 154 10.89 -15.21 3.44
N PHE A 155 11.71 -14.18 3.21
CA PHE A 155 11.53 -13.31 2.06
C PHE A 155 11.83 -14.03 0.74
N SER A 156 12.79 -14.96 0.71
CA SER A 156 13.05 -15.78 -0.49
C SER A 156 11.85 -16.67 -0.81
N ASP A 157 11.34 -17.42 0.18
CA ASP A 157 10.15 -18.28 0.00
C ASP A 157 8.94 -17.48 -0.51
N THR A 158 8.68 -16.34 0.11
CA THR A 158 7.56 -15.48 -0.27
C THR A 158 7.78 -14.84 -1.63
N PHE A 159 9.01 -14.44 -1.95
CA PHE A 159 9.36 -13.89 -3.25
C PHE A 159 9.07 -14.92 -4.36
N ASP A 160 9.52 -16.15 -4.19
CA ASP A 160 9.32 -17.23 -5.16
C ASP A 160 7.83 -17.56 -5.34
N ARG A 161 7.06 -17.60 -4.24
CA ARG A 161 5.60 -17.81 -4.27
C ARG A 161 4.85 -16.66 -4.95
N LEU A 162 5.29 -15.42 -4.76
CA LEU A 162 4.59 -14.23 -5.27
C LEU A 162 5.01 -13.84 -6.68
N GLN A 163 6.24 -14.12 -7.12
CA GLN A 163 6.77 -13.61 -8.39
C GLN A 163 5.91 -14.00 -9.60
N SER A 164 5.39 -15.22 -9.63
CA SER A 164 4.52 -15.72 -10.72
C SER A 164 3.17 -14.99 -10.82
N ASN A 165 2.63 -14.54 -9.68
CA ASN A 165 1.31 -13.92 -9.58
C ASN A 165 1.35 -12.39 -9.50
N THR A 166 2.51 -11.81 -9.15
CA THR A 166 2.67 -10.36 -8.93
C THR A 166 2.34 -9.56 -10.17
N ASP A 167 2.68 -10.05 -11.37
CA ASP A 167 2.33 -9.40 -12.63
C ASP A 167 0.83 -9.20 -12.81
N ARG A 168 0.02 -10.19 -12.41
CA ARG A 168 -1.45 -10.09 -12.48
C ARG A 168 -1.99 -9.11 -11.45
N ILE A 169 -1.51 -9.20 -10.20
CA ILE A 169 -1.93 -8.32 -9.11
C ILE A 169 -1.58 -6.87 -9.42
N TRP A 170 -0.36 -6.60 -9.89
CA TRP A 170 0.08 -5.27 -10.27
C TRP A 170 -0.70 -4.72 -11.47
N LYS A 171 -0.99 -5.54 -12.50
CA LYS A 171 -1.85 -5.11 -13.63
C LYS A 171 -3.24 -4.68 -13.15
N PHE A 172 -3.83 -5.44 -12.23
CA PHE A 172 -5.14 -5.12 -11.65
C PHE A 172 -5.09 -3.81 -10.83
N GLN A 173 -4.10 -3.67 -9.95
CA GLN A 173 -3.92 -2.45 -9.15
C GLN A 173 -3.64 -1.23 -10.02
N ARG A 174 -2.79 -1.38 -11.05
CA ARG A 174 -2.47 -0.31 -12.01
C ARG A 174 -3.71 0.15 -12.76
N TYR A 175 -4.59 -0.75 -13.18
CA TYR A 175 -5.84 -0.38 -13.84
C TYR A 175 -6.68 0.54 -12.95
N SER A 176 -6.86 0.18 -11.67
CA SER A 176 -7.58 1.00 -10.70
C SER A 176 -6.96 2.41 -10.55
N LEU A 177 -5.62 2.48 -10.44
CA LEU A 177 -4.88 3.74 -10.35
C LEU A 177 -5.03 4.61 -11.60
N VAL A 178 -4.98 4.00 -12.79
CA VAL A 178 -5.16 4.71 -14.06
C VAL A 178 -6.57 5.28 -14.16
N CYS A 179 -7.59 4.50 -13.86
CA CYS A 179 -8.97 4.97 -13.82
C CYS A 179 -9.17 6.12 -12.82
N GLU A 180 -8.55 6.03 -11.64
CA GLU A 180 -8.58 7.10 -10.64
C GLU A 180 -7.92 8.37 -11.18
N TYR A 181 -6.73 8.27 -11.80
CA TYR A 181 -5.99 9.41 -12.31
C TYR A 181 -6.72 10.12 -13.46
N LEU A 182 -7.38 9.35 -14.33
CA LEU A 182 -8.17 9.88 -15.45
C LEU A 182 -9.44 10.59 -14.99
N SER A 183 -9.98 10.24 -13.83
CA SER A 183 -11.14 10.91 -13.26
C SER A 183 -10.80 12.25 -12.60
N ARG A 184 -9.52 12.52 -12.35
CA ARG A 184 -9.04 13.76 -11.72
C ARG A 184 -8.91 14.87 -12.77
N PRO A 185 -9.12 16.15 -12.39
CA PRO A 185 -8.93 17.28 -13.29
C PRO A 185 -7.49 17.29 -13.84
N SER A 186 -7.32 17.71 -15.09
CA SER A 186 -6.05 17.64 -15.84
C SER A 186 -4.94 18.58 -15.34
N LEU A 187 -5.23 19.45 -14.38
CA LEU A 187 -4.28 20.46 -13.91
C LEU A 187 -3.30 19.87 -12.88
N PRO A 188 -2.00 20.21 -12.95
CA PRO A 188 -1.01 19.72 -12.00
C PRO A 188 -1.31 20.25 -10.58
N PRO A 189 -0.89 19.55 -9.51
CA PRO A 189 -1.16 19.88 -8.11
C PRO A 189 -1.13 21.37 -7.71
N PRO A 190 -0.13 22.18 -8.11
CA PRO A 190 -0.12 23.61 -7.78
C PRO A 190 -1.28 24.42 -8.38
N LEU A 191 -1.89 23.97 -9.49
CA LEU A 191 -2.96 24.66 -10.20
C LEU A 191 -4.35 24.03 -10.00
N ILE A 192 -4.44 22.95 -9.21
CA ILE A 192 -5.70 22.26 -8.92
C ILE A 192 -6.68 23.18 -8.18
N PHE A 193 -6.17 24.09 -7.34
CA PHE A 193 -6.99 25.06 -6.61
C PHE A 193 -7.83 25.92 -7.57
N PHE A 194 -7.23 26.44 -8.65
CA PHE A 194 -7.95 27.22 -9.66
C PHE A 194 -9.04 26.39 -10.36
N SER A 195 -8.82 25.10 -10.59
CA SER A 195 -9.82 24.20 -11.19
C SER A 195 -11.06 23.98 -10.30
N HIS A 196 -10.85 23.93 -8.99
CA HIS A 196 -11.93 23.77 -8.02
C HIS A 196 -12.63 25.10 -7.78
N LEU A 197 -11.87 26.20 -7.71
CA LEU A 197 -12.41 27.55 -7.58
C LEU A 197 -13.28 27.89 -8.80
N TRP A 198 -12.81 27.62 -10.03
CA TRP A 198 -13.59 27.79 -11.27
C TRP A 198 -14.87 26.93 -11.27
N ARG A 199 -14.81 25.70 -10.76
CA ARG A 199 -16.01 24.84 -10.61
C ARG A 199 -16.99 25.40 -9.59
N LEU A 200 -16.49 25.94 -8.48
CA LEU A 200 -17.31 26.52 -7.41
C LEU A 200 -17.97 27.83 -7.89
N THR A 201 -17.22 28.67 -8.61
CA THR A 201 -17.73 29.92 -9.21
C THR A 201 -18.74 29.62 -10.31
N LEU A 202 -18.50 28.66 -11.20
CA LEU A 202 -19.51 28.23 -12.18
C LEU A 202 -20.76 27.65 -11.50
N SER A 203 -20.60 26.87 -10.44
CA SER A 203 -21.73 26.25 -9.72
C SER A 203 -22.56 27.25 -8.92
N THR A 204 -21.95 28.36 -8.49
CA THR A 204 -22.66 29.47 -7.81
C THR A 204 -23.29 30.42 -8.82
N LEU A 205 -22.62 30.72 -9.94
CA LEU A 205 -23.17 31.49 -11.06
C LEU A 205 -24.30 30.75 -11.79
N ALA A 206 -24.24 29.42 -11.92
CA ALA A 206 -25.30 28.59 -12.50
C ALA A 206 -26.51 28.39 -11.57
N ARG A 207 -26.39 28.73 -10.28
CA ARG A 207 -27.57 28.87 -9.39
C ARG A 207 -28.26 30.22 -9.58
N CYS A 208 -27.54 31.25 -10.04
CA CYS A 208 -28.09 32.58 -10.30
C CYS A 208 -28.65 32.76 -11.73
N CYS A 209 -28.13 32.02 -12.72
CA CYS A 209 -28.66 31.99 -14.08
C CYS A 209 -29.03 30.55 -14.46
N LYS A 210 -30.22 30.35 -15.06
CA LYS A 210 -30.82 29.08 -15.53
C LYS A 210 -30.03 28.43 -16.69
N SER A 211 -28.71 28.35 -16.59
CA SER A 211 -27.79 27.81 -17.59
C SER A 211 -27.49 26.34 -17.30
N GLN A 212 -28.47 25.48 -17.56
CA GLN A 212 -28.32 24.03 -17.53
C GLN A 212 -27.39 23.50 -18.64
N CYS A 213 -26.98 24.35 -19.59
CA CYS A 213 -26.36 23.98 -20.87
C CYS A 213 -24.82 23.82 -20.81
N ILE A 214 -24.13 24.49 -19.88
CA ILE A 214 -22.65 24.42 -19.78
C ILE A 214 -22.20 23.22 -18.95
N GLN A 215 -22.89 22.93 -17.85
CA GLN A 215 -22.57 21.80 -16.97
C GLN A 215 -22.74 20.45 -17.70
N THR A 216 -23.80 20.31 -18.51
CA THR A 216 -24.09 19.11 -19.32
C THR A 216 -22.99 18.79 -20.34
N LYS A 217 -22.41 19.81 -20.99
CA LYS A 217 -21.33 19.63 -21.98
C LYS A 217 -20.01 19.17 -21.35
N TYR A 218 -19.67 19.66 -20.15
CA TYR A 218 -18.47 19.25 -19.43
C TYR A 218 -18.61 17.84 -18.80
N GLN A 219 -19.79 17.53 -18.23
CA GLN A 219 -20.10 16.17 -17.76
C GLN A 219 -20.18 15.15 -18.89
N GLN A 220 -20.65 15.53 -20.09
CA GLN A 220 -20.53 14.70 -21.30
C GLN A 220 -19.08 14.47 -21.71
N HIS A 221 -18.21 15.49 -21.66
CA HIS A 221 -16.79 15.33 -21.98
C HIS A 221 -16.08 14.38 -21.00
N LEU A 222 -16.37 14.47 -19.71
CA LEU A 222 -15.85 13.55 -18.68
C LEU A 222 -16.42 12.13 -18.82
N ASN A 223 -17.69 11.98 -19.18
CA ASN A 223 -18.28 10.67 -19.52
C ASN A 223 -17.69 10.07 -20.82
N ARG A 224 -17.18 10.89 -21.74
CA ARG A 224 -16.42 10.44 -22.93
C ARG A 224 -15.01 9.94 -22.57
N ILE A 225 -14.37 10.52 -21.55
CA ILE A 225 -13.06 10.05 -21.02
C ILE A 225 -13.23 8.72 -20.26
N LYS A 226 -14.45 8.40 -19.82
CA LYS A 226 -14.83 7.14 -19.19
C LYS A 226 -14.95 6.01 -20.23
N TYR A 227 -13.90 5.74 -21.00
CA TYR A 227 -13.66 4.58 -21.87
C TYR A 227 -14.87 3.95 -22.58
N LYS A 228 -15.87 4.75 -22.97
CA LYS A 228 -16.96 4.29 -23.82
C LYS A 228 -16.56 4.66 -25.23
N ILE A 229 -15.80 3.78 -25.88
CA ILE A 229 -15.61 3.86 -27.33
C ILE A 229 -17.01 3.70 -27.91
N SER A 230 -17.52 4.76 -28.53
CA SER A 230 -18.77 4.72 -29.27
C SER A 230 -18.48 3.96 -30.56
N LEU A 231 -18.66 2.64 -30.52
CA LEU A 231 -18.61 1.81 -31.71
C LEU A 231 -19.88 2.06 -32.52
N ASP A 232 -19.74 2.20 -33.83
CA ASP A 232 -20.85 2.14 -34.76
C ASP A 232 -21.50 0.74 -34.68
N ASP A 233 -22.82 0.64 -34.82
CA ASP A 233 -23.56 -0.63 -34.60
C ASP A 233 -22.99 -1.77 -35.47
N LYS A 234 -22.59 -1.47 -36.70
CA LYS A 234 -21.97 -2.43 -37.63
C LYS A 234 -20.58 -2.89 -37.18
N SER A 235 -19.83 -2.01 -36.54
CA SER A 235 -18.49 -2.35 -36.00
C SER A 235 -18.62 -3.18 -34.72
N ALA A 236 -19.64 -2.92 -33.91
CA ALA A 236 -19.93 -3.70 -32.71
C ALA A 236 -20.32 -5.15 -33.07
N THR A 237 -21.22 -5.35 -34.03
CA THR A 237 -21.62 -6.70 -34.48
C THR A 237 -20.46 -7.49 -35.09
N ASN A 238 -19.54 -6.83 -35.82
CA ASN A 238 -18.37 -7.50 -36.37
C ASN A 238 -17.40 -7.98 -35.29
N ILE A 239 -17.28 -7.24 -34.19
CA ILE A 239 -16.45 -7.63 -33.05
C ILE A 239 -17.09 -8.79 -32.31
N GLU A 240 -18.42 -8.76 -32.10
CA GLU A 240 -19.17 -9.85 -31.46
C GLU A 240 -19.04 -11.16 -32.23
N ILE A 241 -19.24 -11.13 -33.56
CA ILE A 241 -19.05 -12.31 -34.43
C ILE A 241 -17.60 -12.83 -34.37
N ALA A 242 -16.62 -11.93 -34.29
CA ALA A 242 -15.21 -12.32 -34.19
C ALA A 242 -14.86 -12.92 -32.81
N GLU A 243 -15.44 -12.39 -31.72
CA GLU A 243 -15.27 -12.96 -30.38
C GLU A 243 -15.92 -14.36 -30.28
N ASP A 244 -17.11 -14.55 -30.84
CA ASP A 244 -17.79 -15.84 -30.88
C ASP A 244 -17.00 -16.86 -31.71
N ALA A 245 -16.56 -16.49 -32.92
CA ALA A 245 -15.78 -17.38 -33.78
C ALA A 245 -14.44 -17.81 -33.14
N LEU A 246 -13.77 -16.87 -32.45
CA LEU A 246 -12.55 -17.18 -31.71
C LEU A 246 -12.84 -18.06 -30.48
N GLY A 247 -13.97 -17.84 -29.81
CA GLY A 247 -14.45 -18.67 -28.70
C GLY A 247 -14.68 -20.11 -29.13
N ASP A 248 -15.34 -20.31 -30.27
CA ASP A 248 -15.60 -21.62 -30.85
C ASP A 248 -14.30 -22.33 -31.28
N GLU A 249 -13.37 -21.62 -31.92
CA GLU A 249 -12.06 -22.17 -32.30
C GLU A 249 -11.26 -22.62 -31.07
N LEU A 250 -11.27 -21.81 -30.00
CA LEU A 250 -10.61 -22.15 -28.75
C LEU A 250 -11.24 -23.37 -28.07
N TYR A 251 -12.58 -23.47 -28.08
CA TYR A 251 -13.32 -24.60 -27.52
C TYR A 251 -13.04 -25.91 -28.27
N TYR A 252 -13.02 -25.86 -29.61
CA TYR A 252 -12.69 -27.03 -30.44
C TYR A 252 -11.25 -27.50 -30.21
N ASN A 253 -10.30 -26.56 -30.12
CA ASN A 253 -8.91 -26.87 -29.81
C ASN A 253 -8.77 -27.48 -28.41
N PHE A 254 -9.56 -27.03 -27.43
CA PHE A 254 -9.59 -27.60 -26.09
C PHE A 254 -10.16 -29.02 -26.08
N LEU A 255 -11.28 -29.27 -26.76
CA LEU A 255 -11.86 -30.61 -26.89
C LEU A 255 -10.90 -31.59 -27.56
N LYS A 256 -10.25 -31.16 -28.65
CA LYS A 256 -9.25 -31.97 -29.35
C LYS A 256 -8.03 -32.30 -28.50
N LEU A 257 -7.62 -31.37 -27.62
CA LEU A 257 -6.58 -31.63 -26.64
C LEU A 257 -7.05 -32.60 -25.55
N ALA A 258 -8.28 -32.47 -25.05
CA ALA A 258 -8.84 -33.35 -24.04
C ALA A 258 -9.01 -34.80 -24.55
N GLU A 259 -9.47 -34.96 -25.79
CA GLU A 259 -9.57 -36.26 -26.46
C GLU A 259 -8.18 -36.90 -26.65
N LYS A 260 -7.20 -36.11 -27.08
CA LYS A 260 -5.81 -36.58 -27.24
C LYS A 260 -5.19 -37.03 -25.91
N VAL A 261 -5.44 -36.29 -24.82
CA VAL A 261 -4.98 -36.68 -23.48
C VAL A 261 -5.68 -37.95 -23.00
N SER A 262 -6.97 -38.11 -23.30
CA SER A 262 -7.72 -39.33 -22.95
C SER A 262 -7.20 -40.56 -23.69
N ASP A 263 -6.88 -40.44 -24.97
CA ASP A 263 -6.28 -41.54 -25.76
C ASP A 263 -4.89 -41.90 -25.24
N ASP A 264 -4.05 -40.93 -24.91
CA ASP A 264 -2.72 -41.18 -24.33
C ASP A 264 -2.83 -41.90 -22.96
N THR A 265 -3.80 -41.55 -22.11
CA THR A 265 -4.01 -42.26 -20.83
C THR A 265 -4.55 -43.69 -20.98
N ASN A 266 -5.40 -43.95 -21.98
CA ASN A 266 -5.91 -45.29 -22.24
C ASN A 266 -4.80 -46.22 -22.81
N LEU A 267 -3.88 -45.66 -23.62
CA LEU A 267 -2.73 -46.39 -24.16
C LEU A 267 -1.69 -46.76 -23.08
N ASP A 268 -1.64 -46.02 -21.98
CA ASP A 268 -0.77 -46.30 -20.84
C ASP A 268 -1.38 -47.35 -19.89
N GLU A 269 -2.72 -47.39 -19.72
CA GLU A 269 -3.41 -48.44 -18.95
C GLU A 269 -3.42 -49.80 -19.66
N GLU A 270 -3.45 -49.83 -21.00
CA GLU A 270 -3.39 -51.08 -21.78
C GLU A 270 -1.98 -51.71 -21.84
N ARG A 271 -0.95 -51.00 -21.36
CA ARG A 271 0.46 -51.41 -21.40
C ARG A 271 1.00 -51.93 -20.06
N VAL A 272 0.16 -52.01 -19.02
CA VAL A 272 0.46 -52.56 -17.67
C VAL A 272 -0.25 -53.90 -17.48
#